data_AF-A0A372LJQ0-F1
#
_entry.id   AF-A0A372LJQ0-F1
#
_cell.length_a   1.000
_cell.length_b   1.000
_cell.length_c   1.000
_cell.angle_alpha   90.00
_cell.angle_beta   90.00
_cell.angle_gamma   90.00
#
_symmetry.space_group_name_H-M   'P 1'
#
loop_
_entity.id
_entity.type
_entity.pdbx_description
1 polymer ?
#
loop_
_entity_poly.entity_id
_entity_poly.type
_entity_poly.pdbx_seq_one_letter_code
_entity_poly.pdbx_strand_id
1 'polypeptide(L)'
;MCRVKYLWDVTTIKAFLKVATENRLYPAFHLAITTGMRRGEILGLRWKDIDLEKGILYVRQTLSRDGKHFLNGAKTDAGVRSIQLANESIVMLKKQKRLIAKEKLSYGPGYTDYDLVICTSKGTPVIPSNLKRTYQRLIKEADIPVIRFHDLRHTHATMLLAQGVHAKVISERLGHSNIKTTLDIYSHILPNMQEDAANQIDALLSNTK
;
A
#
# COMPACT_ATOMS: atom_id res chain seq x y z
N MET A 1 3.69 21.16 2.13
CA MET A 1 2.41 21.10 2.87
C MET A 1 1.39 20.38 1.99
N CYS A 2 1.03 19.13 2.30
CA CYS A 2 0.07 18.35 1.51
C CYS A 2 -1.34 18.74 1.97
N ARG A 3 -2.08 19.54 1.20
CA ARG A 3 -3.53 19.70 1.43
C ARG A 3 -4.19 18.39 1.00
N VAL A 4 -4.54 17.52 1.96
CA VAL A 4 -5.35 16.33 1.74
C VAL A 4 -6.73 16.83 1.32
N LYS A 5 -6.99 16.90 0.01
CA LYS A 5 -8.24 17.52 -0.48
C LYS A 5 -9.37 16.52 -0.66
N TYR A 6 -9.08 15.22 -0.89
CA TYR A 6 -10.08 14.16 -1.01
C TYR A 6 -9.45 12.79 -0.66
N LEU A 7 -10.13 12.02 0.19
CA LEU A 7 -9.81 10.62 0.50
C LEU A 7 -10.90 9.73 -0.08
N TRP A 8 -10.56 8.49 -0.42
CA TRP A 8 -11.56 7.51 -0.82
C TRP A 8 -12.14 6.81 0.41
N ASP A 9 -13.45 6.65 0.42
CA ASP A 9 -14.12 5.77 1.37
C ASP A 9 -14.05 4.30 0.90
N VAL A 10 -14.57 3.39 1.73
CA VAL A 10 -14.55 1.95 1.43
C VAL A 10 -15.34 1.63 0.16
N THR A 11 -16.45 2.32 -0.09
CA THR A 11 -17.29 2.14 -1.28
C THR A 11 -16.52 2.48 -2.55
N THR A 12 -15.84 3.62 -2.56
CA THR A 12 -15.01 4.10 -3.68
C THR A 12 -13.83 3.17 -3.93
N ILE A 13 -13.17 2.69 -2.87
CA ILE A 13 -12.09 1.71 -2.97
C ILE A 13 -12.58 0.42 -3.63
N LYS A 14 -13.74 -0.11 -3.21
CA LYS A 14 -14.33 -1.32 -3.78
C LYS A 14 -14.66 -1.13 -5.27
N ALA A 15 -15.24 0.01 -5.64
CA ALA A 15 -15.53 0.35 -7.03
C ALA A 15 -14.24 0.39 -7.89
N PHE A 16 -13.20 1.06 -7.39
CA PHE A 16 -11.90 1.11 -8.06
C PHE A 16 -11.28 -0.28 -8.23
N LEU A 17 -11.23 -1.08 -7.15
CA LEU A 17 -10.62 -2.41 -7.18
C LEU A 17 -11.36 -3.33 -8.15
N LYS A 18 -12.70 -3.25 -8.21
CA LYS A 18 -13.51 -4.01 -9.16
C LYS A 18 -13.05 -3.75 -10.60
N VAL A 19 -12.98 -2.49 -11.02
CA VAL A 19 -12.53 -2.10 -12.36
C VAL A 19 -11.06 -2.46 -12.60
N ALA A 20 -10.21 -2.35 -11.58
CA ALA A 20 -8.80 -2.65 -11.71
C ALA A 20 -8.45 -4.15 -11.75
N THR A 21 -9.35 -5.06 -11.36
CA THR A 21 -9.06 -6.49 -11.08
C THR A 21 -8.31 -7.21 -12.20
N GLU A 22 -8.68 -6.95 -13.46
CA GLU A 22 -8.08 -7.60 -14.64
C GLU A 22 -6.84 -6.86 -15.17
N ASN A 23 -6.49 -5.72 -14.58
CA ASN A 23 -5.31 -4.97 -14.99
C ASN A 23 -4.04 -5.63 -14.44
N ARG A 24 -3.00 -5.75 -15.28
CA ARG A 24 -1.67 -6.21 -14.84
C ARG A 24 -1.12 -5.46 -13.62
N LEU A 25 -1.41 -4.17 -13.51
CA LEU A 25 -0.95 -3.33 -12.41
C LEU A 25 -1.85 -3.39 -11.17
N TYR A 26 -2.89 -4.23 -11.17
CA TYR A 26 -3.75 -4.47 -10.01
C TYR A 26 -2.97 -4.71 -8.71
N PRO A 27 -1.93 -5.57 -8.67
CA PRO A 27 -1.14 -5.78 -7.46
C PRO A 27 -0.54 -4.49 -6.89
N ALA A 28 -0.16 -3.54 -7.75
CA ALA A 28 0.40 -2.26 -7.30
C ALA A 28 -0.65 -1.39 -6.61
N PHE A 29 -1.88 -1.38 -7.11
CA PHE A 29 -2.97 -0.62 -6.49
C PHE A 29 -3.46 -1.28 -5.21
N HIS A 30 -3.62 -2.61 -5.22
CA HIS A 30 -3.99 -3.39 -4.05
C HIS A 30 -3.01 -3.17 -2.90
N LEU A 31 -1.70 -3.25 -3.17
CA LEU A 31 -0.67 -3.01 -2.16
C LEU A 31 -0.71 -1.56 -1.66
N ALA A 32 -0.89 -0.56 -2.53
CA ALA A 32 -1.00 0.83 -2.09
C ALA A 32 -2.13 1.04 -1.08
N ILE A 33 -3.30 0.44 -1.35
CA ILE A 33 -4.51 0.55 -0.53
C ILE A 33 -4.40 -0.23 0.79
N THR A 34 -3.79 -1.43 0.78
CA THR A 34 -3.79 -2.35 1.94
C THR A 34 -2.55 -2.21 2.84
N THR A 35 -1.48 -1.60 2.33
CA THR A 35 -0.21 -1.45 3.07
C THR A 35 0.17 0.00 3.33
N GLY A 36 -0.35 0.96 2.55
CA GLY A 36 0.06 2.36 2.61
C GLY A 36 1.50 2.61 2.14
N MET A 37 2.09 1.66 1.41
CA MET A 37 3.43 1.83 0.81
C MET A 37 3.45 2.98 -0.20
N ARG A 38 4.60 3.65 -0.28
CA ARG A 38 4.85 4.69 -1.28
C ARG A 38 4.98 4.05 -2.66
N ARG A 39 4.63 4.79 -3.71
CA ARG A 39 4.73 4.33 -5.12
C ARG A 39 6.09 3.70 -5.45
N GLY A 40 7.19 4.36 -5.07
CA GLY A 40 8.54 3.86 -5.34
C GLY A 40 8.86 2.56 -4.59
N GLU A 41 8.38 2.41 -3.35
CA GLU A 41 8.52 1.19 -2.55
C GLU A 41 7.78 0.03 -3.20
N ILE A 42 6.56 0.26 -3.70
CA ILE A 42 5.75 -0.75 -4.42
C ILE A 42 6.42 -1.17 -5.72
N LEU A 43 6.88 -0.20 -6.52
CA LEU A 43 7.54 -0.48 -7.80
C LEU A 43 8.96 -1.05 -7.65
N GLY A 44 9.57 -0.89 -6.47
CA GLY A 44 10.88 -1.45 -6.13
C GLY A 44 10.81 -2.75 -5.33
N LEU A 45 9.61 -3.27 -5.05
CA LEU A 45 9.39 -4.45 -4.21
C LEU A 45 9.85 -5.72 -4.93
N ARG A 46 10.62 -6.55 -4.22
CA ARG A 46 11.17 -7.80 -4.74
C ARG A 46 10.59 -9.03 -4.04
N TRP A 47 10.58 -10.18 -4.71
CA TRP A 47 10.07 -11.43 -4.11
C TRP A 47 10.90 -11.87 -2.91
N LYS A 48 12.22 -11.69 -2.93
CA LYS A 48 13.08 -12.00 -1.77
C LYS A 48 12.79 -11.15 -0.53
N ASP A 49 12.07 -10.04 -0.69
CA ASP A 49 11.67 -9.16 0.41
C ASP A 49 10.25 -9.49 0.93
N ILE A 50 9.68 -10.64 0.54
CA ILE A 50 8.36 -11.11 0.99
C ILE A 50 8.45 -12.54 1.52
N ASP A 51 8.03 -12.72 2.77
CA ASP A 51 7.75 -14.01 3.36
C ASP A 51 6.24 -14.30 3.22
N LEU A 52 5.87 -15.09 2.21
CA LEU A 52 4.46 -15.44 1.94
C LEU A 52 3.88 -16.44 2.94
N GLU A 53 4.71 -17.15 3.70
CA GLU A 53 4.27 -18.11 4.71
C GLU A 53 3.91 -17.37 5.99
N LYS A 54 4.78 -16.45 6.43
CA LYS A 54 4.51 -15.59 7.59
C LYS A 54 3.58 -14.42 7.27
N GLY A 55 3.34 -14.15 5.98
CA GLY A 55 2.53 -13.01 5.54
C GLY A 55 3.19 -11.66 5.83
N ILE A 56 4.52 -11.58 5.73
CA ILE A 56 5.29 -10.38 6.06
C ILE A 56 6.00 -9.86 4.80
N LEU A 57 5.91 -8.55 4.58
CA LEU A 57 6.65 -7.83 3.56
C LEU A 57 7.68 -6.90 4.21
N TYR A 58 8.88 -6.81 3.65
CA TYR A 58 9.94 -5.92 4.10
C TYR A 58 10.18 -4.80 3.08
N VAL A 59 10.14 -3.54 3.53
CA VAL A 59 10.41 -2.40 2.64
C VAL A 59 11.90 -2.10 2.62
N ARG A 60 12.63 -2.69 1.66
CA ARG A 60 14.12 -2.62 1.61
C ARG A 60 14.69 -1.88 0.40
N GLN A 61 13.87 -1.54 -0.58
CA GLN A 61 14.29 -0.91 -1.82
C GLN A 61 13.17 0.02 -2.31
N THR A 62 13.55 1.09 -3.01
CA THR A 62 12.61 1.95 -3.73
C THR A 62 13.09 2.17 -5.15
N LEU A 63 12.18 2.14 -6.11
CA LEU A 63 12.44 2.63 -7.45
C LEU A 63 12.45 4.16 -7.45
N SER A 64 13.44 4.75 -8.12
CA SER A 64 13.57 6.20 -8.29
C SER A 64 12.39 6.80 -9.06
N ARG A 65 12.19 8.12 -8.96
CA ARG A 65 11.06 8.81 -9.59
C ARG A 65 11.07 8.74 -11.12
N ASP A 66 12.26 8.70 -11.72
CA ASP A 66 12.46 8.54 -13.16
C ASP A 66 12.35 7.08 -13.62
N GLY A 67 12.25 6.12 -12.69
CA GLY A 67 12.13 4.70 -12.99
C GLY A 67 13.44 4.03 -13.44
N LYS A 68 14.59 4.71 -13.30
CA LYS A 68 15.87 4.25 -13.85
C LYS A 68 16.77 3.54 -12.84
N HIS A 69 16.64 3.86 -11.55
CA HIS A 69 17.57 3.40 -10.53
C HIS A 69 16.81 2.82 -9.33
N PHE A 70 17.41 1.79 -8.74
CA PHE A 70 16.98 1.30 -7.44
C PHE A 70 17.82 1.96 -6.36
N LEU A 71 17.14 2.54 -5.40
CA LEU A 71 17.77 3.09 -4.21
C LEU A 71 17.54 2.08 -3.09
N ASN A 72 18.62 1.69 -2.41
CA ASN A 72 18.50 0.91 -1.19
C ASN A 72 17.69 1.71 -0.17
N GLY A 73 16.82 1.02 0.57
CA GLY A 73 16.12 1.59 1.72
C GLY A 73 17.13 2.17 2.73
N ALA A 74 16.66 3.02 3.64
CA ALA A 74 17.54 3.72 4.57
C ALA A 74 18.46 2.74 5.33
N LYS A 75 19.75 3.08 5.42
CA LYS A 75 20.85 2.29 5.99
C LYS A 75 20.73 2.02 7.51
N THR A 76 19.63 2.40 8.14
CA THR A 76 19.44 2.32 9.61
C THR A 76 18.35 1.30 9.93
N ASP A 77 18.36 0.70 11.13
CA ASP A 77 17.34 -0.27 11.58
C ASP A 77 15.91 0.30 11.51
N ALA A 78 15.74 1.62 11.64
CA ALA A 78 14.47 2.33 11.42
C ALA A 78 14.00 2.34 9.95
N GLY A 79 14.90 2.06 9.00
CA GLY A 79 14.66 2.04 7.56
C GLY A 79 14.10 0.74 7.02
N VAL A 80 14.28 -0.38 7.73
CA VAL A 80 13.77 -1.70 7.35
C VAL A 80 12.49 -1.99 8.12
N ARG A 81 11.40 -1.30 7.75
CA ARG A 81 10.09 -1.61 8.33
C ARG A 81 9.49 -2.85 7.67
N SER A 82 8.84 -3.68 8.47
CA SER A 82 8.01 -4.79 8.02
C SER A 82 6.53 -4.40 8.04
N ILE A 83 5.75 -5.00 7.15
CA ILE A 83 4.31 -4.81 7.06
C ILE A 83 3.65 -6.17 7.03
N GLN A 84 2.77 -6.42 8.01
CA GLN A 84 1.91 -7.60 8.00
C GLN A 84 0.87 -7.47 6.87
N LEU A 85 0.79 -8.51 6.05
CA LEU A 85 -0.11 -8.64 4.91
C LEU A 85 -1.42 -9.29 5.34
N ALA A 86 -2.54 -8.78 4.80
CA ALA A 86 -3.82 -9.46 4.89
C ALA A 86 -3.82 -10.73 4.02
N ASN A 87 -4.67 -11.70 4.37
CA ASN A 87 -4.79 -12.96 3.62
C ASN A 87 -5.09 -12.74 2.14
N GLU A 88 -5.94 -11.76 1.81
CA GLU A 88 -6.25 -11.39 0.42
C GLU A 88 -5.00 -10.90 -0.33
N SER A 89 -4.12 -10.11 0.31
CA SER A 89 -2.84 -9.70 -0.27
C SER A 89 -1.95 -10.91 -0.57
N ILE A 90 -1.92 -11.91 0.32
CA ILE A 90 -1.13 -13.14 0.12
C ILE A 90 -1.67 -13.94 -1.06
N VAL A 91 -3.00 -14.10 -1.17
CA VAL A 91 -3.65 -14.78 -2.29
C VAL A 91 -3.34 -14.07 -3.61
N MET A 92 -3.48 -12.74 -3.64
CA MET A 92 -3.16 -11.91 -4.79
C MET A 92 -1.69 -12.05 -5.19
N LEU A 93 -0.75 -11.99 -4.23
CA LEU A 93 0.69 -12.16 -4.48
C LEU A 93 1.02 -13.55 -5.03
N LYS A 94 0.37 -14.61 -4.52
CA LYS A 94 0.53 -15.96 -5.07
C LYS A 94 0.06 -16.04 -6.53
N LYS A 95 -1.05 -15.38 -6.89
CA LYS A 95 -1.51 -15.29 -8.30
C LYS A 95 -0.48 -14.55 -9.16
N GLN A 96 0.04 -13.43 -8.68
CA GLN A 96 1.06 -12.64 -9.37
C GLN A 96 2.37 -13.42 -9.58
N LYS A 97 2.83 -14.17 -8.57
CA LYS A 97 4.04 -15.00 -8.66
C LYS A 97 3.90 -16.07 -9.75
N ARG A 98 2.73 -16.70 -9.86
CA ARG A 98 2.43 -17.68 -10.92
C ARG A 98 2.41 -17.03 -12.32
N LEU A 99 1.81 -15.84 -12.45
CA LEU A 99 1.80 -15.10 -13.72
C LEU A 99 3.24 -14.81 -14.18
N ILE A 100 4.07 -14.26 -13.30
CA ILE A 100 5.46 -13.92 -13.62
C ILE A 100 6.27 -15.18 -13.99
N ALA A 101 6.07 -16.30 -13.29
CA ALA A 101 6.74 -17.56 -13.63
C ALA A 101 6.38 -18.04 -15.04
N LYS A 102 5.10 -17.93 -15.45
CA LYS A 102 4.66 -18.25 -16.82
C LYS A 102 5.31 -17.33 -17.86
N GLU A 103 5.36 -16.03 -17.59
CA GLU A 103 6.00 -15.06 -18.48
C GLU A 103 7.50 -15.29 -18.61
N LYS A 104 8.19 -15.57 -17.50
CA LYS A 104 9.61 -15.91 -17.48
C LYS A 104 9.90 -17.14 -18.35
N LEU A 105 9.08 -18.18 -18.25
CA LEU A 105 9.20 -19.36 -19.12
C LEU A 105 8.93 -19.02 -20.59
N SER A 106 7.89 -18.24 -20.87
CA SER A 106 7.50 -17.88 -22.24
C SER A 106 8.51 -16.98 -22.95
N TYR A 107 9.16 -16.06 -22.25
CA TYR A 107 10.15 -15.14 -22.83
C TYR A 107 11.56 -15.74 -22.85
N GLY A 108 11.84 -16.75 -22.02
CA GLY A 108 13.14 -17.42 -21.96
C GLY A 108 14.30 -16.42 -21.82
N PRO A 109 15.32 -16.44 -22.71
CA PRO A 109 16.43 -15.50 -22.68
C PRO A 109 16.03 -14.02 -22.81
N GLY A 110 14.85 -13.72 -23.36
CA GLY A 110 14.33 -12.36 -23.49
C GLY A 110 13.72 -11.79 -22.20
N TYR A 111 13.65 -12.59 -21.13
CA TYR A 111 13.19 -12.15 -19.81
C TYR A 111 14.35 -11.56 -19.00
N THR A 112 14.17 -10.35 -18.47
CA THR A 112 15.15 -9.70 -17.58
C THR A 112 14.68 -9.78 -16.14
N ASP A 113 15.32 -10.61 -15.33
CA ASP A 113 14.88 -10.89 -13.95
C ASP A 113 15.49 -9.91 -12.94
N TYR A 114 14.70 -8.93 -12.53
CA TYR A 114 15.02 -8.01 -11.43
C TYR A 114 14.46 -8.47 -10.07
N ASP A 115 13.92 -9.69 -9.98
CA ASP A 115 13.22 -10.23 -8.82
C ASP A 115 11.98 -9.41 -8.40
N LEU A 116 11.41 -8.61 -9.31
CA LEU A 116 10.35 -7.65 -8.99
C LEU A 116 8.96 -8.31 -8.89
N VAL A 117 8.15 -7.81 -7.96
CA VAL A 117 6.73 -8.17 -7.84
C VAL A 117 5.89 -7.42 -8.88
N ILE A 118 6.22 -6.15 -9.11
CA ILE A 118 5.56 -5.27 -10.08
C ILE A 118 6.51 -5.00 -11.25
N CYS A 119 6.39 -5.79 -12.31
CA CYS A 119 7.23 -5.72 -13.49
C CYS A 119 6.42 -5.72 -14.79
N THR A 120 7.07 -5.38 -15.91
CA THR A 120 6.52 -5.64 -17.25
C THR A 120 6.49 -7.15 -17.53
N SER A 121 5.85 -7.57 -18.63
CA SER A 121 5.84 -8.99 -19.03
C SER A 121 7.24 -9.54 -19.33
N LYS A 122 8.21 -8.66 -19.63
CA LYS A 122 9.62 -9.00 -19.85
C LYS A 122 10.46 -8.96 -18.57
N GLY A 123 9.85 -8.74 -17.39
CA GLY A 123 10.55 -8.67 -16.10
C GLY A 123 11.19 -7.31 -15.77
N THR A 124 11.17 -6.35 -16.71
CA THR A 124 11.75 -5.02 -16.49
C THR A 124 10.89 -4.14 -15.56
N PRO A 125 11.48 -3.08 -14.95
CA PRO A 125 10.75 -2.20 -14.04
C PRO A 125 9.60 -1.46 -14.73
N VAL A 126 8.48 -1.30 -14.03
CA VAL A 126 7.38 -0.45 -14.52
C VAL A 126 7.73 1.01 -14.29
N ILE A 127 7.76 1.80 -15.36
CA ILE A 127 8.00 3.24 -15.28
C ILE A 127 6.89 3.91 -14.45
N PRO A 128 7.22 4.76 -13.46
CA PRO A 128 6.23 5.40 -12.60
C PRO A 128 5.14 6.23 -13.33
N SER A 129 5.48 6.79 -14.50
CA SER A 129 4.53 7.52 -15.36
C SER A 129 3.49 6.57 -15.99
N ASN A 130 3.88 5.35 -16.37
CA ASN A 130 2.96 4.34 -16.90
C ASN A 130 1.95 3.91 -15.83
N LEU A 131 2.41 3.66 -14.60
CA LEU A 131 1.51 3.38 -13.47
C LEU A 131 0.52 4.54 -13.26
N LYS A 132 1.00 5.79 -13.27
CA LYS A 132 0.14 6.98 -13.12
C LYS A 132 -0.91 7.06 -14.23
N ARG A 133 -0.51 6.84 -15.49
CA ARG A 133 -1.43 6.89 -16.64
C ARG A 133 -2.52 5.82 -16.53
N THR A 134 -2.13 4.59 -16.22
CA THR A 134 -3.08 3.48 -16.02
C THR A 134 -4.03 3.76 -14.85
N TYR A 135 -3.50 4.25 -13.73
CA TYR A 135 -4.28 4.63 -12.57
C TYR A 135 -5.34 5.69 -12.91
N GLN A 136 -4.95 6.77 -13.60
CA GLN A 136 -5.89 7.82 -14.01
C GLN A 136 -6.96 7.32 -14.97
N ARG A 137 -6.62 6.38 -15.86
CA ARG A 137 -7.60 5.74 -16.76
C ARG A 137 -8.63 4.93 -15.96
N LEU A 138 -8.17 4.10 -15.03
CA LEU A 138 -9.05 3.26 -14.20
C LEU A 138 -9.96 4.08 -13.28
N ILE A 139 -9.48 5.22 -12.75
CA ILE A 139 -10.33 6.17 -12.00
C ILE A 139 -11.48 6.68 -12.86
N LYS A 140 -11.19 7.09 -14.10
CA LYS A 140 -12.22 7.58 -15.03
C LYS A 140 -13.21 6.48 -15.39
N GLU A 141 -12.73 5.27 -15.61
CA GLU A 141 -13.56 4.11 -15.94
C GLU A 141 -14.48 3.70 -14.77
N ALA A 142 -14.00 3.86 -13.53
CA ALA A 142 -14.81 3.61 -12.33
C ALA A 142 -15.78 4.76 -12.00
N ASP A 143 -15.67 5.90 -12.68
CA ASP A 143 -16.44 7.14 -12.41
C ASP A 143 -16.38 7.58 -10.93
N ILE A 144 -15.15 7.64 -10.39
CA ILE A 144 -14.91 7.97 -8.97
C ILE A 144 -14.09 9.26 -8.80
N PRO A 145 -14.10 9.89 -7.60
CA PRO A 145 -13.33 11.08 -7.33
C PRO A 145 -11.83 10.92 -7.64
N VAL A 146 -11.27 11.91 -8.35
CA VAL A 146 -9.86 11.89 -8.73
C VAL A 146 -8.98 12.25 -7.54
N ILE A 147 -8.18 11.29 -7.07
CA ILE A 147 -7.11 11.51 -6.10
C ILE A 147 -5.75 11.14 -6.69
N ARG A 148 -4.65 11.64 -6.13
CA ARG A 148 -3.31 11.25 -6.60
C ARG A 148 -3.00 9.84 -6.07
N PHE A 149 -2.13 9.12 -6.76
CA PHE A 149 -1.67 7.80 -6.28
C PHE A 149 -1.10 7.84 -4.85
N HIS A 150 -0.41 8.94 -4.50
CA HIS A 150 0.12 9.12 -3.15
C HIS A 150 -0.98 9.26 -2.09
N ASP A 151 -2.16 9.74 -2.47
CA ASP A 151 -3.27 9.93 -1.56
C ASP A 151 -3.87 8.58 -1.10
N LEU A 152 -3.64 7.47 -1.83
CA LEU A 152 -4.00 6.11 -1.38
C LEU A 152 -3.34 5.73 -0.05
N ARG A 153 -2.12 6.23 0.19
CA ARG A 153 -1.44 6.05 1.48
C ARG A 153 -2.16 6.80 2.60
N HIS A 154 -2.68 7.99 2.30
CA HIS A 154 -3.49 8.74 3.25
C HIS A 154 -4.81 8.03 3.51
N THR A 155 -5.46 7.51 2.46
CA THR A 155 -6.64 6.66 2.58
C THR A 155 -6.41 5.46 3.50
N HIS A 156 -5.32 4.70 3.29
CA HIS A 156 -4.95 3.56 4.15
C HIS A 156 -4.80 3.97 5.62
N ALA A 157 -4.11 5.07 5.88
CA ALA A 157 -3.89 5.56 7.23
C ALA A 157 -5.20 6.00 7.92
N THR A 158 -6.04 6.74 7.20
CA THR A 158 -7.36 7.16 7.68
C THR A 158 -8.26 5.97 7.96
N MET A 159 -8.26 4.94 7.11
CA MET A 159 -9.02 3.72 7.35
C MET A 159 -8.58 3.04 8.65
N LEU A 160 -7.26 2.91 8.88
CA LEU A 160 -6.77 2.31 10.13
C LEU A 160 -7.14 3.14 11.36
N LEU A 161 -7.05 4.47 11.28
CA LEU A 161 -7.47 5.35 12.39
C LEU A 161 -8.97 5.23 12.68
N ALA A 162 -9.81 5.19 11.65
CA ALA A 162 -11.25 5.01 11.80
C ALA A 162 -11.62 3.64 12.41
N GLN A 163 -10.73 2.65 12.33
CA GLN A 163 -10.87 1.34 12.99
C GLN A 163 -10.24 1.31 14.39
N GLY A 164 -9.86 2.46 14.95
CA GLY A 164 -9.28 2.57 16.29
C GLY A 164 -7.82 2.10 16.38
N VAL A 165 -7.13 1.88 15.26
CA VAL A 165 -5.72 1.46 15.29
C VAL A 165 -4.86 2.59 15.83
N HIS A 166 -4.05 2.30 16.84
CA HIS A 166 -3.23 3.30 17.51
C HIS A 166 -2.25 4.01 16.55
N ALA A 167 -2.17 5.34 16.65
CA ALA A 167 -1.40 6.18 15.73
C ALA A 167 0.09 5.81 15.64
N LYS A 168 0.68 5.28 16.73
CA LYS A 168 2.05 4.75 16.75
C LYS A 168 2.23 3.59 15.78
N VAL A 169 1.32 2.62 15.79
CA VAL A 169 1.34 1.44 14.92
C VAL A 169 1.20 1.88 13.46
N ILE A 170 0.31 2.85 13.19
CA ILE A 170 0.14 3.41 11.84
C ILE A 170 1.42 4.13 11.39
N SER A 171 2.03 4.93 12.27
CA SER A 171 3.29 5.65 11.98
C SER A 171 4.42 4.69 11.62
N GLU A 172 4.58 3.61 12.39
CA GLU A 172 5.57 2.56 12.15
C GLU A 172 5.31 1.82 10.84
N ARG A 173 4.06 1.38 10.61
CA ARG A 173 3.65 0.72 9.35
C ARG A 173 3.92 1.59 8.12
N LEU A 174 3.67 2.90 8.23
CA LEU A 174 3.89 3.85 7.15
C LEU A 174 5.37 4.26 7.02
N GLY A 175 6.20 4.08 8.05
CA GLY A 175 7.58 4.56 8.06
C GLY A 175 7.63 6.09 8.04
N HIS A 176 6.87 6.73 8.93
CA HIS A 176 7.07 8.14 9.25
C HIS A 176 8.15 8.24 10.33
N SER A 177 9.17 9.06 10.09
CA SER A 177 10.19 9.37 11.11
C SER A 177 9.61 10.14 12.30
N ASN A 178 8.46 10.81 12.10
CA ASN A 178 7.78 11.57 13.14
C ASN A 178 6.30 11.18 13.23
N ILE A 179 5.86 10.72 14.41
CA ILE A 179 4.46 10.42 14.74
C ILE A 179 3.58 11.66 14.59
N LYS A 180 4.12 12.85 14.89
CA LYS A 180 3.43 14.13 14.75
C LYS A 180 2.93 14.35 13.33
N THR A 181 3.64 13.86 12.31
CA THR A 181 3.15 13.90 10.92
C THR A 181 1.88 13.07 10.73
N THR A 182 1.74 11.93 11.41
CA THR A 182 0.49 11.15 11.37
C THR A 182 -0.61 11.88 12.14
N LEU A 183 -0.35 12.30 13.38
CA LEU A 183 -1.35 12.97 14.21
C LEU A 183 -1.82 14.31 13.62
N ASP A 184 -0.91 15.15 13.12
CA ASP A 184 -1.24 16.45 12.51
C ASP A 184 -2.08 16.28 11.23
N ILE A 185 -1.86 15.20 10.47
CA ILE A 185 -2.60 14.96 9.23
C ILE A 185 -4.02 14.45 9.51
N TYR A 186 -4.24 13.72 10.61
CA TYR A 186 -5.51 13.04 10.86
C TYR A 186 -6.24 13.46 12.14
N SER A 187 -5.73 14.46 12.87
CA SER A 187 -6.34 15.00 14.09
C SER A 187 -7.81 15.40 13.91
N HIS A 188 -8.18 15.86 12.72
CA HIS A 188 -9.56 16.24 12.37
C HIS A 188 -10.51 15.05 12.16
N ILE A 189 -9.97 13.82 12.01
CA ILE A 189 -10.75 12.57 11.81
C ILE A 189 -10.89 11.82 13.14
N LEU A 190 -10.40 12.39 14.24
CA LEU A 190 -10.52 11.86 15.58
C LEU A 190 -11.50 12.68 16.46
N PRO A 191 -12.68 13.11 15.98
CA PRO A 191 -13.69 13.60 16.92
C PRO A 191 -14.06 12.45 17.87
N ASN A 192 -14.30 12.78 19.13
CA ASN A 192 -14.88 11.89 20.14
C ASN A 192 -13.97 10.79 20.74
N MET A 193 -12.65 10.80 20.53
CA MET A 193 -11.77 9.81 21.21
C MET A 193 -11.88 9.80 22.73
N GLN A 194 -12.17 10.95 23.36
CA GLN A 194 -12.38 10.99 24.82
C GLN A 194 -13.72 10.37 25.22
N GLU A 195 -14.76 10.56 24.43
CA GLU A 195 -16.08 9.96 24.65
C GLU A 195 -16.02 8.44 24.44
N ASP A 196 -15.35 7.99 23.37
CA ASP A 196 -15.10 6.57 23.11
C ASP A 196 -14.28 5.92 24.23
N ALA A 197 -13.25 6.60 24.75
CA ALA A 197 -12.46 6.10 25.88
C ALA A 197 -13.31 5.97 27.15
N ALA A 198 -14.17 6.96 27.44
CA ALA A 198 -15.10 6.91 28.57
C ALA A 198 -16.10 5.75 28.42
N ASN A 199 -16.72 5.61 27.24
CA ASN A 199 -17.66 4.54 26.92
C ASN A 199 -17.02 3.14 27.03
N GLN A 200 -15.75 3.00 26.64
CA GLN A 200 -15.01 1.73 26.81
C GLN A 200 -14.79 1.37 28.28
N ILE A 201 -14.48 2.34 29.14
CA ILE A 201 -14.38 2.11 30.59
C ILE A 201 -15.75 1.69 31.15
N ASP A 202 -16.82 2.39 30.77
CA ASP A 202 -18.18 2.05 31.20
C ASP A 202 -18.58 0.64 30.76
N ALA A 203 -18.29 0.24 29.52
CA ALA A 203 -18.55 -1.10 28.99
C ALA A 203 -17.75 -2.20 29.72
N LEU A 204 -16.50 -1.91 30.10
CA LEU A 204 -15.67 -2.85 30.86
C LEU A 204 -16.18 -3.04 32.29
N LEU A 205 -16.60 -1.97 32.95
CA LEU A 205 -17.09 -2.02 34.32
C LEU A 205 -18.52 -2.62 34.41
N SER A 206 -19.36 -2.36 33.42
CA SER A 206 -20.75 -2.85 33.37
C SER A 206 -20.90 -4.34 33.02
N ASN A 207 -19.91 -4.96 32.37
CA ASN A 207 -19.90 -6.40 32.06
C ASN A 207 -19.44 -7.31 33.23
N THR A 208 -19.30 -6.77 34.44
CA THR A 208 -18.86 -7.54 35.63
C THR A 208 -20.04 -8.08 36.47
N LYS A 209 -21.09 -8.61 35.84
CA LYS A 209 -22.19 -9.30 36.52
C LYS A 209 -22.33 -10.74 36.07
#